data_AF-A0A537QA13-F1
#
_entry.id   AF-A0A537QA13-F1
#
_cell.length_a   1.000
_cell.length_b   1.000
_cell.length_c   1.000
_cell.angle_alpha   90.00
_cell.angle_beta   90.00
_cell.angle_gamma   90.00
#
_symmetry.space_group_name_H-M   'P 1'
#
loop_
_entity.id
_entity.type
_entity.pdbx_description
1 polymer ?
#
loop_
_entity_poly.entity_id
_entity_poly.type
_entity_poly.pdbx_seq_one_letter_code
_entity_poly.pdbx_strand_id
1 'polypeptide(L)'
;MPANPFTDVWHFLTATTNDYLHQGNWRYLILALFWALLLISIAVAIQNWREDPAQRTGRHLGIWLVRVLIGCLWFQGMLWKLPLPVSDGLQYWTEQESTNAAFEFHRAFMKDFVLPHMSVFGPIVFLAELTFAGSMLLGLAVRFVGVLAIAYTLQLWLGLYDNPSEWPWTYMCLAIVMFLFVLDAAGRSLGLDGWLRRKVPAVRDGKDFIGWFFNIAG
;
A
#
# COMPACT_ATOMS: atom_id res chain seq x y z
N MET A 1 -10.80 9.52 -23.87
CA MET A 1 -10.05 8.50 -24.64
C MET A 1 -10.45 7.13 -24.10
N PRO A 2 -10.51 6.07 -24.93
CA PRO A 2 -10.72 4.72 -24.43
C PRO A 2 -9.56 4.32 -23.50
N ALA A 3 -9.85 3.53 -22.47
CA ALA A 3 -8.83 3.01 -21.55
C ALA A 3 -7.81 2.17 -22.33
N ASN A 4 -6.52 2.41 -22.09
CA ASN A 4 -5.45 1.66 -22.72
C ASN A 4 -4.29 1.52 -21.73
N PRO A 5 -3.86 0.29 -21.42
CA PRO A 5 -2.91 0.04 -20.35
C PRO A 5 -1.56 0.72 -20.55
N PHE A 6 -1.11 0.88 -21.80
CA PHE A 6 0.17 1.54 -22.09
C PHE A 6 0.07 3.06 -21.94
N THR A 7 -1.01 3.66 -22.42
CA THR A 7 -1.22 5.10 -22.27
C THR A 7 -1.51 5.46 -20.82
N ASP A 8 -2.27 4.63 -20.10
CA ASP A 8 -2.62 4.87 -18.69
C ASP A 8 -1.38 4.82 -17.79
N VAL A 9 -0.50 3.84 -18.02
CA VAL A 9 0.81 3.79 -17.35
C VAL A 9 1.66 5.00 -17.72
N TRP A 10 1.73 5.37 -18.99
CA TRP A 10 2.47 6.57 -19.42
C TRP A 10 1.92 7.85 -18.74
N HIS A 11 0.60 7.98 -18.65
CA HIS A 11 -0.04 9.10 -17.99
C HIS A 11 0.28 9.14 -16.50
N PHE A 12 0.29 7.98 -15.82
CA PHE A 12 0.67 7.90 -14.42
C PHE A 12 2.14 8.32 -14.23
N LEU A 13 3.05 7.77 -15.03
CA LEU A 13 4.49 8.05 -14.94
C LEU A 13 4.88 9.49 -15.32
N THR A 14 3.98 10.23 -15.96
CA THR A 14 4.15 11.64 -16.34
C THR A 14 3.27 12.60 -15.53
N ALA A 15 2.58 12.12 -14.50
CA ALA A 15 1.61 12.89 -13.70
C ALA A 15 0.52 13.59 -14.52
N THR A 16 0.02 12.92 -15.55
CA THR A 16 -1.05 13.41 -16.44
C THR A 16 -2.36 12.63 -16.32
N THR A 17 -2.49 11.72 -15.36
CA THR A 17 -3.81 11.16 -14.99
C THR A 17 -4.68 12.21 -14.32
N ASN A 18 -6.00 12.00 -14.33
CA ASN A 18 -6.96 12.90 -13.68
C ASN A 18 -6.63 13.10 -12.19
N ASP A 19 -6.33 12.04 -11.45
CA ASP A 19 -6.01 12.15 -10.02
C ASP A 19 -4.80 13.07 -9.75
N TYR A 20 -3.78 13.03 -10.62
CA TYR A 20 -2.64 13.94 -10.55
C TYR A 20 -3.02 15.37 -10.95
N LEU A 21 -3.80 15.54 -12.02
CA LEU A 21 -4.22 16.85 -12.52
C LEU A 21 -5.00 17.63 -11.47
N HIS A 22 -5.82 16.95 -10.67
CA HIS A 22 -6.60 17.56 -9.58
C HIS A 22 -5.71 18.18 -8.48
N GLN A 23 -4.44 17.77 -8.36
CA GLN A 23 -3.50 18.33 -7.38
C GLN A 23 -2.77 19.59 -7.85
N GLY A 24 -3.00 20.02 -9.10
CA GLY A 24 -2.24 21.12 -9.70
C GLY A 24 -0.74 20.84 -9.71
N ASN A 25 0.08 21.82 -9.32
CA ASN A 25 1.56 21.68 -9.36
C ASN A 25 2.11 20.67 -8.34
N TRP A 26 1.37 20.34 -7.28
CA TRP A 26 1.79 19.35 -6.28
C TRP A 26 1.98 17.96 -6.86
N ARG A 27 1.36 17.67 -8.01
CA ARG A 27 1.50 16.41 -8.74
C ARG A 27 2.95 16.03 -9.02
N TYR A 28 3.84 16.99 -9.25
CA TYR A 28 5.26 16.71 -9.52
C TYR A 28 6.02 16.29 -8.27
N LEU A 29 5.64 16.79 -7.09
CA LEU A 29 6.22 16.35 -5.83
C LEU A 29 5.79 14.92 -5.50
N ILE A 30 4.51 14.61 -5.72
CA ILE A 30 3.98 13.25 -5.54
C ILE A 30 4.63 12.28 -6.54
N LEU A 31 4.78 12.71 -7.80
CA LEU A 31 5.48 11.93 -8.82
C LEU A 31 6.96 11.72 -8.46
N ALA A 32 7.64 12.74 -7.95
CA ALA A 32 9.02 12.62 -7.48
C ALA A 32 9.14 11.63 -6.32
N LEU A 33 8.18 11.64 -5.38
CA LEU A 33 8.10 10.66 -4.30
C LEU A 33 7.92 9.23 -4.84
N PHE A 34 7.01 9.02 -5.79
CA PHE A 34 6.82 7.72 -6.45
C PHE A 34 8.13 7.21 -7.07
N TRP A 35 8.79 8.05 -7.88
CA TRP A 35 10.06 7.69 -8.51
C TRP A 35 11.16 7.43 -7.49
N ALA A 36 11.25 8.21 -6.42
CA ALA A 36 12.21 7.97 -5.35
C ALA A 36 12.00 6.59 -4.72
N LEU A 37 10.75 6.24 -4.34
CA LEU A 37 10.44 4.92 -3.77
C LEU A 37 10.77 3.77 -4.74
N LEU A 38 10.41 3.93 -6.02
CA LEU A 38 10.66 2.91 -7.04
C LEU A 38 12.16 2.72 -7.32
N LEU A 39 12.91 3.82 -7.49
CA LEU A 39 14.34 3.77 -7.73
C LEU A 39 15.10 3.21 -6.54
N ILE A 40 14.71 3.56 -5.31
CA ILE A 40 15.28 2.97 -4.09
C ILE A 40 14.98 1.47 -4.04
N SER A 41 13.75 1.04 -4.34
CA SER A 41 13.39 -0.38 -4.41
C SER A 41 14.27 -1.16 -5.37
N ILE A 42 14.49 -0.62 -6.57
CA ILE A 42 15.35 -1.24 -7.59
C ILE A 42 16.80 -1.28 -7.12
N ALA A 43 17.32 -0.19 -6.55
CA ALA A 43 18.69 -0.13 -6.04
C ALA A 43 18.93 -1.16 -4.93
N VAL A 44 17.99 -1.29 -3.99
CA VAL A 44 18.02 -2.28 -2.90
C VAL A 44 17.94 -3.71 -3.46
N ALA A 45 17.09 -3.94 -4.46
CA ALA A 45 16.98 -5.25 -5.11
C ALA A 45 18.29 -5.65 -5.81
N ILE A 46 18.89 -4.73 -6.57
CA ILE A 46 20.19 -4.95 -7.22
C ILE A 46 21.28 -5.21 -6.17
N GLN A 47 21.30 -4.45 -5.07
CA GLN A 47 22.28 -4.65 -4.01
C GLN A 47 22.12 -6.03 -3.35
N ASN A 48 20.90 -6.42 -2.98
CA ASN A 48 20.62 -7.74 -2.41
C ASN A 48 20.99 -8.87 -3.38
N TRP A 49 20.65 -8.72 -4.66
CA TRP A 49 21.01 -9.69 -5.70
C TRP A 49 22.53 -9.86 -5.85
N ARG A 50 23.28 -8.76 -5.78
CA ARG A 50 24.75 -8.78 -5.88
C ARG A 50 25.39 -9.39 -4.64
N GLU A 51 24.94 -9.01 -3.46
CA GLU A 51 25.55 -9.39 -2.18
C GLU A 51 25.12 -10.77 -1.66
N ASP A 52 23.92 -11.25 -2.00
CA ASP A 52 23.38 -12.53 -1.53
C ASP A 52 23.19 -13.53 -2.67
N PRO A 53 24.11 -14.49 -2.87
CA PRO A 53 23.91 -15.55 -3.86
C PRO A 53 22.64 -16.38 -3.61
N ALA A 54 22.17 -16.51 -2.35
CA ALA A 54 20.97 -17.27 -2.04
C ALA A 54 19.69 -16.59 -2.54
N GLN A 55 19.72 -15.27 -2.76
CA GLN A 55 18.58 -14.53 -3.30
C GLN A 55 18.50 -14.52 -4.83
N ARG A 56 19.47 -15.12 -5.54
CA ARG A 56 19.54 -15.15 -7.01
C ARG A 56 18.64 -16.20 -7.62
N THR A 57 17.37 -16.22 -7.21
CA THR A 57 16.39 -17.22 -7.65
C THR A 57 15.16 -16.56 -8.23
N GLY A 58 14.48 -17.26 -9.15
CA GLY A 58 13.21 -16.80 -9.72
C GLY A 58 12.14 -16.54 -8.65
N ARG A 59 12.18 -17.25 -7.51
CA ARG A 59 11.29 -17.02 -6.38
C ARG A 59 11.46 -15.63 -5.79
N HIS A 60 12.69 -15.23 -5.44
CA HIS A 60 12.92 -13.91 -4.84
C HIS A 60 12.63 -12.77 -5.82
N LEU A 61 12.96 -12.95 -7.11
CA LEU A 61 12.59 -12.00 -8.16
C LEU A 61 11.08 -11.87 -8.32
N GLY A 62 10.35 -13.00 -8.32
CA GLY A 62 8.90 -13.03 -8.42
C GLY A 62 8.22 -12.35 -7.22
N ILE A 63 8.67 -12.65 -6.00
CA ILE A 63 8.15 -12.01 -4.79
C ILE A 63 8.40 -10.50 -4.83
N TRP A 64 9.62 -10.07 -5.20
CA TRP A 64 9.93 -8.65 -5.35
C TRP A 64 9.02 -7.96 -6.37
N LEU A 65 8.84 -8.58 -7.54
CA LEU A 65 8.02 -8.02 -8.61
C LEU A 65 6.56 -7.84 -8.16
N VAL A 66 5.94 -8.88 -7.62
CA VAL A 66 4.55 -8.82 -7.16
C VAL A 66 4.41 -7.81 -6.02
N ARG A 67 5.38 -7.76 -5.09
CA ARG A 67 5.39 -6.79 -3.99
C ARG A 67 5.45 -5.35 -4.50
N VAL A 68 6.31 -5.06 -5.48
CA VAL A 68 6.39 -3.73 -6.09
C VAL A 68 5.09 -3.37 -6.81
N LEU A 69 4.49 -4.29 -7.56
CA LEU A 69 3.21 -4.05 -8.24
C LEU A 69 2.07 -3.73 -7.26
N ILE A 70 1.99 -4.47 -6.14
CA ILE A 70 1.03 -4.17 -5.08
C ILE A 70 1.33 -2.83 -4.42
N GLY A 71 2.62 -2.48 -4.23
CA GLY A 71 3.02 -1.16 -3.77
C GLY A 71 2.57 -0.03 -4.71
N CYS A 72 2.69 -0.23 -6.02
CA CYS A 72 2.17 0.71 -7.03
C CYS A 72 0.64 0.82 -6.95
N LEU A 73 -0.08 -0.29 -6.72
CA LEU A 73 -1.53 -0.29 -6.54
C LEU A 73 -1.94 0.58 -5.35
N TRP A 74 -1.29 0.45 -4.18
CA TRP A 74 -1.57 1.31 -3.02
C TRP A 74 -1.18 2.77 -3.28
N PHE A 75 -0.07 3.01 -3.97
CA PHE A 75 0.37 4.37 -4.29
C PHE A 75 -0.63 5.07 -5.20
N GLN A 76 -1.17 4.37 -6.20
CA GLN A 76 -2.22 4.89 -7.05
C GLN A 76 -3.52 5.07 -6.25
N GLY A 77 -3.85 4.12 -5.38
CA GLY A 77 -5.00 4.17 -4.49
C GLY A 77 -5.04 5.46 -3.67
N MET A 78 -3.91 5.92 -3.12
CA MET A 78 -3.92 7.11 -2.28
C MET A 78 -4.21 8.43 -3.04
N LEU A 79 -4.03 8.47 -4.37
CA LEU A 79 -4.11 9.72 -5.13
C LEU A 79 -5.52 10.31 -5.15
N TRP A 80 -6.56 9.49 -5.25
CA TRP A 80 -7.94 9.98 -5.25
C TRP A 80 -8.46 10.34 -3.85
N LYS A 81 -7.69 10.08 -2.79
CA LYS A 81 -7.96 10.56 -1.42
C LYS A 81 -7.49 12.00 -1.20
N LEU A 82 -6.80 12.57 -2.18
CA LEU A 82 -6.40 13.97 -2.19
C LEU A 82 -7.41 14.82 -2.97
N PRO A 83 -7.56 16.11 -2.63
CA PRO A 83 -6.80 16.87 -1.63
C PRO A 83 -7.23 16.57 -0.19
N LEU A 84 -6.29 16.79 0.75
CA LEU A 84 -6.59 16.77 2.18
C LEU A 84 -7.31 18.08 2.61
N PRO A 85 -8.13 18.05 3.67
CA PRO A 85 -8.38 16.92 4.57
C PRO A 85 -9.46 15.94 4.07
N VAL A 86 -10.29 16.34 3.11
CA VAL A 86 -11.38 15.50 2.57
C VAL A 86 -11.44 15.70 1.07
N SER A 87 -11.33 14.61 0.30
CA SER A 87 -11.61 14.62 -1.14
C SER A 87 -13.04 14.18 -1.42
N ASP A 88 -13.62 14.67 -2.51
CA ASP A 88 -14.98 14.29 -2.94
C ASP A 88 -15.10 12.77 -3.13
N GLY A 89 -14.05 12.16 -3.70
CA GLY A 89 -13.99 10.71 -3.88
C GLY A 89 -14.02 9.96 -2.55
N LEU A 90 -13.17 10.36 -1.59
CA LEU A 90 -13.12 9.69 -0.29
C LEU A 90 -14.44 9.86 0.47
N GLN A 91 -15.00 11.07 0.48
CA GLN A 91 -16.30 11.30 1.10
C GLN A 91 -17.39 10.43 0.47
N TYR A 92 -17.49 10.40 -0.85
CA TYR A 92 -18.47 9.57 -1.56
C TYR A 92 -18.37 8.10 -1.17
N TRP A 93 -17.16 7.52 -1.17
CA TRP A 93 -16.98 6.11 -0.83
C TRP A 93 -17.24 5.81 0.64
N THR A 94 -16.92 6.73 1.56
CA THR A 94 -17.30 6.58 2.97
C THR A 94 -18.83 6.67 3.15
N GLU A 95 -19.52 7.49 2.36
CA GLU A 95 -20.99 7.52 2.34
C GLU A 95 -21.56 6.18 1.83
N GLN A 96 -20.92 5.57 0.82
CA GLN A 96 -21.27 4.21 0.38
C GLN A 96 -21.08 3.17 1.48
N GLU A 97 -20.00 3.24 2.28
CA GLU A 97 -19.81 2.34 3.42
C GLU A 97 -20.91 2.51 4.49
N SER A 98 -21.41 3.72 4.66
CA SER A 98 -22.49 4.02 5.62
C SER A 98 -23.88 3.51 5.18
N THR A 99 -24.03 3.00 3.96
CA THR A 99 -25.31 2.48 3.45
C THR A 99 -25.22 1.03 3.03
N ASN A 100 -24.08 0.58 2.51
CA ASN A 100 -23.91 -0.76 1.91
C ASN A 100 -23.14 -1.76 2.80
N ALA A 101 -22.85 -1.39 4.05
CA ALA A 101 -22.17 -2.26 4.99
C ALA A 101 -22.90 -3.60 5.21
N ALA A 102 -22.14 -4.69 5.30
CA ALA A 102 -22.63 -6.03 5.59
C ALA A 102 -23.36 -6.13 6.94
N PHE A 103 -22.95 -5.32 7.92
CA PHE A 103 -23.47 -5.34 9.27
C PHE A 103 -23.94 -3.95 9.74
N GLU A 104 -25.03 -3.92 10.50
CA GLU A 104 -25.62 -2.66 10.98
C GLU A 104 -24.71 -1.89 11.93
N PHE A 105 -23.97 -2.58 12.82
CA PHE A 105 -23.03 -1.89 13.71
C PHE A 105 -21.92 -1.17 12.93
N HIS A 106 -21.51 -1.77 11.80
CA HIS A 106 -20.47 -1.23 10.95
C HIS A 106 -20.98 0.00 10.20
N ARG A 107 -22.22 -0.11 9.69
CA ARG A 107 -22.99 0.99 9.10
C ARG A 107 -23.11 2.18 10.05
N ALA A 108 -23.54 1.94 11.29
CA ALA A 108 -23.71 2.96 12.31
C ALA A 108 -22.38 3.63 12.68
N PHE A 109 -21.30 2.85 12.84
CA PHE A 109 -19.98 3.43 13.08
C PHE A 109 -19.52 4.36 11.95
N MET A 110 -19.70 3.96 10.70
CA MET A 110 -19.36 4.80 9.56
C MET A 110 -20.21 6.07 9.51
N LYS A 111 -21.52 5.93 9.72
CA LYS A 111 -22.48 7.03 9.63
C LYS A 111 -22.36 8.04 10.77
N ASP A 112 -22.26 7.56 12.00
CA ASP A 112 -22.40 8.38 13.20
C ASP A 112 -21.03 8.86 13.73
N PHE A 113 -19.94 8.17 13.37
CA PHE A 113 -18.60 8.50 13.85
C PHE A 113 -17.64 8.89 12.74
N VAL A 114 -17.49 8.11 11.67
CA VAL A 114 -16.46 8.38 10.64
C VAL A 114 -16.86 9.56 9.75
N LEU A 115 -18.08 9.54 9.18
CA LEU A 115 -18.56 10.58 8.26
C LEU A 115 -18.54 12.00 8.88
N PRO A 116 -19.00 12.23 10.13
CA PRO A 116 -18.94 13.55 10.75
C PRO A 116 -17.50 14.04 11.02
N HIS A 117 -16.53 13.12 11.10
CA HIS A 117 -15.13 13.42 11.43
C HIS A 117 -14.18 13.16 10.25
N MET A 118 -14.67 13.26 9.01
CA MET A 118 -13.88 13.02 7.80
C MET A 118 -12.63 13.88 7.70
N SER A 119 -12.62 15.09 8.28
CA SER A 119 -11.43 15.94 8.32
C SER A 119 -10.25 15.34 9.09
N VAL A 120 -10.52 14.40 10.01
CA VAL A 120 -9.52 13.64 10.76
C VAL A 120 -9.24 12.30 10.07
N PHE A 121 -10.27 11.60 9.62
CA PHE A 121 -10.13 10.29 9.00
C PHE A 121 -9.48 10.34 7.60
N GLY A 122 -9.73 11.39 6.81
CA GLY A 122 -9.16 11.54 5.48
C GLY A 122 -7.63 11.50 5.45
N PRO A 123 -6.93 12.33 6.25
CA PRO A 123 -5.49 12.24 6.39
C PRO A 123 -5.00 10.89 6.90
N ILE A 124 -5.72 10.26 7.84
CA ILE A 124 -5.35 8.93 8.38
C ILE A 124 -5.41 7.86 7.29
N VAL A 125 -6.48 7.84 6.50
CA VAL A 125 -6.67 6.92 5.38
C VAL A 125 -5.59 7.11 4.32
N PHE A 126 -5.32 8.37 3.94
CA PHE A 126 -4.23 8.70 3.02
C PHE A 126 -2.87 8.22 3.53
N LEU A 127 -2.54 8.49 4.81
CA LEU A 127 -1.29 8.08 5.42
C LEU A 127 -1.16 6.55 5.55
N ALA A 128 -2.27 5.85 5.80
CA ALA A 128 -2.29 4.40 5.83
C ALA A 128 -1.93 3.83 4.45
N GLU A 129 -2.59 4.28 3.38
CA GLU A 129 -2.30 3.81 2.02
C GLU A 129 -0.89 4.21 1.55
N LEU A 130 -0.40 5.40 1.91
CA LEU A 130 0.98 5.80 1.65
C LEU A 130 1.98 4.90 2.41
N THR A 131 1.67 4.53 3.64
CA THR A 131 2.49 3.60 4.44
C THR A 131 2.52 2.21 3.80
N PHE A 132 1.37 1.73 3.32
CA PHE A 132 1.27 0.44 2.61
C PHE A 132 2.09 0.47 1.33
N ALA A 133 1.94 1.52 0.52
CA ALA A 133 2.71 1.72 -0.71
C ALA A 133 4.22 1.77 -0.43
N GLY A 134 4.66 2.60 0.51
CA GLY A 134 6.06 2.75 0.88
C GLY A 134 6.68 1.44 1.40
N SER A 135 5.98 0.75 2.30
CA SER A 135 6.42 -0.54 2.84
C SER A 135 6.60 -1.60 1.74
N MET A 136 5.62 -1.74 0.85
CA MET A 136 5.65 -2.74 -0.22
C MET A 136 6.70 -2.40 -1.30
N LEU A 137 6.79 -1.13 -1.72
CA LEU A 137 7.80 -0.70 -2.69
C LEU A 137 9.20 -0.93 -2.14
N LEU A 138 9.50 -0.43 -0.94
CA LEU A 138 10.84 -0.53 -0.34
C LEU A 138 11.16 -1.94 0.18
N GLY A 139 10.13 -2.75 0.46
CA GLY A 139 10.29 -4.02 1.16
C GLY A 139 10.73 -3.84 2.61
N LEU A 140 10.14 -2.87 3.32
CA LEU A 140 10.46 -2.52 4.70
C LEU A 140 9.26 -2.77 5.63
N ALA A 141 9.46 -3.49 6.72
CA ALA A 141 8.43 -3.88 7.69
C ALA A 141 7.20 -4.55 7.05
N VAL A 142 7.41 -5.31 5.97
CA VAL A 142 6.32 -5.81 5.11
C VAL A 142 5.37 -6.74 5.86
N ARG A 143 5.88 -7.53 6.82
CA ARG A 143 5.05 -8.46 7.59
C ARG A 143 4.11 -7.72 8.53
N PHE A 144 4.61 -6.69 9.22
CA PHE A 144 3.79 -5.88 10.10
C PHE A 144 2.76 -5.07 9.31
N VAL A 145 3.22 -4.36 8.28
CA VAL A 145 2.36 -3.51 7.46
C VAL A 145 1.36 -4.35 6.65
N GLY A 146 1.73 -5.56 6.22
CA GLY A 146 0.83 -6.49 5.57
C GLY A 146 -0.35 -6.89 6.46
N VAL A 147 -0.15 -7.09 7.77
CA VAL A 147 -1.26 -7.35 8.71
C VAL A 147 -2.20 -6.14 8.79
N LEU A 148 -1.65 -4.93 8.86
CA LEU A 148 -2.44 -3.70 8.85
C LEU A 148 -3.22 -3.53 7.54
N ALA A 149 -2.59 -3.82 6.40
CA ALA A 149 -3.23 -3.76 5.09
C ALA A 149 -4.34 -4.81 4.96
N ILE A 150 -4.19 -6.01 5.54
CA ILE A 150 -5.27 -7.02 5.61
C ILE A 150 -6.43 -6.47 6.42
N ALA A 151 -6.18 -5.93 7.62
CA ALA A 151 -7.24 -5.39 8.46
C ALA A 151 -7.99 -4.25 7.76
N TYR A 152 -7.25 -3.34 7.10
CA TYR A 152 -7.82 -2.25 6.30
C TYR A 152 -8.64 -2.77 5.11
N THR A 153 -8.15 -3.78 4.39
CA THR A 153 -8.85 -4.35 3.23
C THR A 153 -10.11 -5.13 3.64
N LEU A 154 -10.04 -5.89 4.73
CA LEU A 154 -11.21 -6.59 5.28
C LEU A 154 -12.24 -5.61 5.82
N GLN A 155 -11.79 -4.48 6.34
CA GLN A 155 -12.69 -3.39 6.66
C GLN A 155 -13.46 -2.94 5.39
N LEU A 156 -12.78 -2.55 4.32
CA LEU A 156 -13.44 -2.13 3.08
C LEU A 156 -14.40 -3.20 2.53
N TRP A 157 -14.00 -4.47 2.62
CA TRP A 157 -14.85 -5.60 2.23
C TRP A 157 -16.16 -5.66 3.02
N LEU A 158 -16.12 -5.40 4.34
CA LEU A 158 -17.31 -5.34 5.18
C LEU A 158 -18.14 -4.07 4.94
N GLY A 159 -17.49 -2.93 4.66
CA GLY A 159 -18.14 -1.65 4.40
C GLY A 159 -18.88 -1.60 3.07
N LEU A 160 -18.37 -2.26 2.03
CA LEU A 160 -18.90 -2.18 0.67
C LEU A 160 -19.51 -3.49 0.17
N TYR A 161 -19.79 -4.44 1.06
CA TYR A 161 -20.23 -5.79 0.69
C TYR A 161 -21.50 -5.83 -0.17
N ASP A 162 -22.48 -4.98 0.14
CA ASP A 162 -23.78 -4.92 -0.56
C ASP A 162 -23.80 -3.86 -1.68
N ASN A 163 -22.66 -3.23 -1.99
CA ASN A 163 -22.61 -2.18 -3.00
C ASN A 163 -22.64 -2.80 -4.41
N PRO A 164 -23.63 -2.47 -5.26
CA PRO A 164 -23.78 -3.09 -6.58
C PRO A 164 -22.69 -2.70 -7.59
N SER A 165 -21.92 -1.64 -7.31
CA SER A 165 -20.81 -1.19 -8.17
C SER A 165 -19.50 -1.88 -7.83
N GLU A 166 -19.45 -2.64 -6.72
CA GLU A 166 -18.24 -3.30 -6.24
C GLU A 166 -18.33 -4.81 -6.38
N TRP A 167 -17.16 -5.44 -6.57
CA TRP A 167 -17.04 -6.89 -6.54
C TRP A 167 -16.29 -7.33 -5.28
N PRO A 168 -16.94 -8.00 -4.31
CA PRO A 168 -16.35 -8.30 -3.01
C PRO A 168 -15.02 -9.07 -3.07
N TRP A 169 -14.82 -9.88 -4.12
CA TRP A 169 -13.58 -10.64 -4.30
C TRP A 169 -12.36 -9.79 -4.62
N THR A 170 -12.53 -8.54 -5.08
CA THR A 170 -11.41 -7.62 -5.28
C THR A 170 -10.66 -7.39 -3.96
N TYR A 171 -11.40 -7.12 -2.88
CA TYR A 171 -10.82 -6.95 -1.54
C TYR A 171 -10.24 -8.25 -1.00
N MET A 172 -10.95 -9.37 -1.18
CA MET A 172 -10.47 -10.67 -0.70
C MET A 172 -9.17 -11.10 -1.40
N CYS A 173 -9.07 -10.90 -2.72
CA CYS A 173 -7.85 -11.17 -3.47
C CYS A 173 -6.67 -10.31 -2.96
N LEU A 174 -6.90 -9.02 -2.71
CA LEU A 174 -5.87 -8.15 -2.14
C LEU A 174 -5.47 -8.59 -0.73
N ALA A 175 -6.43 -8.96 0.12
CA ALA A 175 -6.18 -9.49 1.45
C ALA A 175 -5.38 -10.81 1.41
N ILE A 176 -5.68 -11.71 0.46
CA ILE A 176 -4.95 -12.97 0.25
C ILE A 176 -3.50 -12.68 -0.18
N VAL A 177 -3.28 -11.76 -1.12
CA VAL A 177 -1.92 -11.39 -1.54
C VAL A 177 -1.13 -10.79 -0.37
N MET A 178 -1.76 -9.94 0.44
CA MET A 178 -1.14 -9.41 1.65
C MET A 178 -0.84 -10.51 2.68
N PHE A 179 -1.74 -11.46 2.85
CA PHE A 179 -1.54 -12.61 3.72
C PHE A 179 -0.34 -13.45 3.27
N LEU A 180 -0.19 -13.69 1.96
CA LEU A 180 0.99 -14.36 1.41
C LEU A 180 2.28 -13.56 1.69
N PHE A 181 2.25 -12.22 1.57
CA PHE A 181 3.40 -11.40 1.94
C PHE A 181 3.77 -11.47 3.42
N VAL A 182 2.77 -11.58 4.29
CA VAL A 182 2.97 -11.78 5.73
C VAL A 182 3.60 -13.15 6.01
N LEU A 183 3.09 -14.21 5.37
CA LEU A 183 3.58 -15.58 5.55
C LEU A 183 5.01 -15.76 5.02
N ASP A 184 5.29 -15.31 3.80
CA ASP A 184 6.59 -15.46 3.16
C ASP A 184 7.64 -14.44 3.64
N ALA A 185 7.23 -13.49 4.50
CA ALA A 185 8.03 -12.32 4.88
C ALA A 185 8.62 -11.64 3.64
N ALA A 186 7.74 -11.17 2.74
CA ALA A 186 8.09 -10.74 1.40
C ALA A 186 9.13 -9.60 1.34
N GLY A 187 9.29 -8.81 2.40
CA GLY A 187 10.35 -7.80 2.53
C GLY A 187 11.77 -8.38 2.54
N ARG A 188 11.94 -9.65 2.92
CA ARG A 188 13.24 -10.34 2.91
C ARG A 188 13.71 -10.74 1.52
N SER A 189 12.80 -10.77 0.55
CA SER A 189 13.10 -11.07 -0.85
C SER A 189 13.46 -9.79 -1.60
N LEU A 190 14.76 -9.55 -1.82
CA LEU A 190 15.27 -8.37 -2.54
C LEU A 190 14.71 -7.03 -2.00
N GLY A 191 14.39 -6.95 -0.71
CA GLY A 191 13.86 -5.75 -0.05
C GLY A 191 14.76 -5.27 1.09
N LEU A 192 14.36 -4.15 1.71
CA LEU A 192 15.10 -3.56 2.83
C LEU A 192 15.13 -4.47 4.06
N ASP A 193 14.08 -5.24 4.35
CA ASP A 193 14.09 -6.15 5.51
C ASP A 193 15.19 -7.22 5.38
N GLY A 194 15.40 -7.73 4.16
CA GLY A 194 16.48 -8.68 3.86
C GLY A 194 17.87 -8.04 3.97
N TRP A 195 17.99 -6.77 3.57
CA TRP A 195 19.23 -6.02 3.70
C TRP A 195 19.56 -5.69 5.17
N LEU A 196 18.59 -5.18 5.93
CA LEU A 196 18.71 -4.83 7.35
C LEU A 196 19.14 -6.02 8.20
N ARG A 197 18.51 -7.19 8.02
CA ARG A 197 18.89 -8.42 8.72
C ARG A 197 20.32 -8.87 8.44
N ARG A 198 20.88 -8.55 7.28
CA ARG A 198 22.25 -8.94 6.92
C ARG A 198 23.28 -7.93 7.40
N LYS A 199 22.99 -6.63 7.28
CA LYS A 199 23.96 -5.55 7.52
C LYS A 199 23.88 -4.93 8.92
N VAL A 200 22.74 -4.99 9.59
CA VAL A 200 22.53 -4.35 10.89
C VAL A 200 22.48 -5.41 12.00
N PRO A 201 23.53 -5.55 12.83
CA PRO A 201 23.58 -6.57 13.87
C PRO A 201 22.43 -6.48 14.88
N ALA A 202 21.98 -5.26 15.21
CA ALA A 202 20.84 -5.07 16.11
C ALA A 202 19.55 -5.70 15.56
N VAL A 203 19.28 -5.54 14.27
CA VAL A 203 18.11 -6.16 13.60
C VAL A 203 18.31 -7.66 13.46
N ARG A 204 19.51 -8.12 13.09
CA ARG A 204 19.80 -9.55 12.93
C ARG A 204 19.62 -10.33 14.23
N ASP A 205 20.19 -9.80 15.31
CA ASP A 205 20.24 -10.45 16.61
C ASP A 205 19.01 -10.09 17.47
N GLY A 206 18.12 -9.21 16.98
CA GLY A 206 16.96 -8.72 17.71
C GLY A 206 17.31 -7.95 18.99
N LYS A 207 18.49 -7.30 19.01
CA LYS A 207 18.98 -6.53 20.15
C LYS A 207 18.35 -5.13 20.13
N ASP A 208 17.92 -4.68 21.29
CA ASP A 208 17.18 -3.44 21.53
C ASP A 208 15.78 -3.39 20.87
N PHE A 209 14.95 -2.45 21.30
CA PHE A 209 13.55 -2.35 20.86
C PHE A 209 13.41 -2.21 19.33
N ILE A 210 14.23 -1.36 18.71
CA ILE A 210 14.20 -1.11 17.26
C ILE A 210 14.67 -2.35 16.50
N GLY A 211 15.75 -3.00 16.95
CA GLY A 211 16.27 -4.21 16.33
C GLY A 211 15.28 -5.37 16.40
N TRP A 212 14.68 -5.58 17.58
CA TRP A 212 13.60 -6.54 17.80
C TRP A 212 12.39 -6.27 16.90
N PHE A 213 11.95 -5.00 16.81
CA PHE A 213 10.81 -4.63 15.98
C PHE A 213 11.07 -4.98 14.51
N PHE A 214 12.17 -4.54 13.90
CA PHE A 214 12.44 -4.85 12.48
C PHE A 214 12.76 -6.33 12.23
N ASN A 215 13.24 -7.06 13.25
CA ASN A 215 13.41 -8.51 13.17
C ASN A 215 12.06 -9.26 13.11
N ILE A 216 11.01 -8.71 13.72
CA ILE A 216 9.67 -9.30 13.69
C ILE A 216 8.83 -8.68 12.56
N ALA A 217 8.94 -7.39 12.31
CA ALA A 217 8.12 -6.67 11.35
C ALA A 217 8.47 -6.98 9.89
N GLY A 218 9.71 -7.40 9.63
CA GLY A 218 10.17 -7.80 8.30
C GLY A 218 10.16 -9.30 8.04
#